data_AF-A0A098AQC2-F1
#
_entry.id   AF-A0A098AQC2-F1
#
_cell.length_a   1.000
_cell.length_b   1.000
_cell.length_c   1.000
_cell.angle_alpha   90.00
_cell.angle_beta   90.00
_cell.angle_gamma   90.00
#
_symmetry.space_group_name_H-M   'P 1'
#
loop_
_entity.id
_entity.type
_entity.pdbx_description
1 polymer ?
#
loop_
_entity_poly.entity_id
_entity_poly.type
_entity_poly.pdbx_seq_one_letter_code
_entity_poly.pdbx_strand_id
1 'polypeptide(L)'
;MTTVDKANNFVIVVERRMTQVYKTLSLIGNLSNKRYYEYSNEEVNELFLKLLDKGNEIKKFFLEYSNSRTEFYEKKRNLSSSFHFLSPKLENEKNDNFREIAESRVSKVFGTMNSIANTAYKPNYDYTNQQVEEIFEGYKNKIVEIKGIYSPLEKFLFSTQSKIIIEK
;
A
#
# COMPACT_ATOMS: atom_id res chain seq x y z
N MET A 1 -5.00 -15.74 -35.61
CA MET A 1 -5.05 -14.64 -34.62
C MET A 1 -5.76 -15.17 -33.39
N THR A 2 -5.04 -15.50 -32.33
CA THR A 2 -5.68 -15.84 -31.06
C THR A 2 -6.35 -14.58 -30.54
N THR A 3 -7.67 -14.58 -30.45
CA THR A 3 -8.42 -13.58 -29.68
C THR A 3 -7.88 -13.68 -28.25
N VAL A 4 -6.98 -12.76 -27.89
CA VAL A 4 -6.51 -12.64 -26.50
C VAL A 4 -7.75 -12.43 -25.66
N ASP A 5 -8.00 -13.36 -24.75
CA ASP A 5 -9.05 -13.24 -23.75
C ASP A 5 -8.67 -12.06 -22.84
N LYS A 6 -9.23 -10.89 -23.15
CA LYS A 6 -8.94 -9.63 -22.47
C LYS A 6 -9.32 -9.68 -21.00
N ALA A 7 -10.36 -10.44 -20.65
CA ALA A 7 -10.81 -10.62 -19.28
C ALA A 7 -9.83 -11.50 -18.50
N ASN A 8 -9.44 -12.65 -19.05
CA ASN A 8 -8.44 -13.51 -18.42
C ASN A 8 -7.07 -12.83 -18.29
N ASN A 9 -6.64 -12.09 -19.32
CA ASN A 9 -5.38 -11.33 -19.28
C ASN A 9 -5.41 -10.22 -18.22
N PHE A 10 -6.56 -9.56 -18.01
CA PHE A 10 -6.72 -8.60 -16.91
C PHE A 10 -6.44 -9.27 -15.56
N VAL A 11 -7.11 -10.40 -15.29
CA VAL A 11 -6.97 -11.15 -14.03
C VAL A 11 -5.52 -11.55 -13.79
N ILE A 12 -4.89 -12.25 -14.74
CA ILE A 12 -3.49 -12.73 -14.62
C ILE A 12 -2.53 -11.58 -14.33
N VAL A 13 -2.66 -10.47 -15.06
CA VAL A 13 -1.76 -9.33 -14.94
C VAL A 13 -1.94 -8.63 -13.59
N VAL A 14 -3.18 -8.44 -13.14
CA VAL A 14 -3.50 -7.80 -11.86
C VAL A 14 -3.07 -8.67 -10.69
N GLU A 15 -3.40 -9.96 -10.67
CA GLU A 15 -3.02 -10.88 -9.58
C GLU A 15 -1.50 -10.91 -9.38
N ARG A 16 -0.74 -11.02 -10.47
CA ARG A 16 0.73 -11.00 -10.42
C ARG A 16 1.25 -9.69 -9.82
N ARG A 17 0.68 -8.55 -10.22
CA ARG A 17 1.12 -7.22 -9.76
C ARG A 17 0.70 -6.96 -8.30
N MET A 18 -0.51 -7.33 -7.92
CA MET A 18 -0.99 -7.24 -6.54
C MET A 18 -0.19 -8.15 -5.60
N THR A 19 0.18 -9.34 -6.06
CA THR A 19 1.11 -10.21 -5.31
C THR A 19 2.45 -9.51 -5.08
N GLN A 20 2.99 -8.80 -6.07
CA GLN A 20 4.23 -8.03 -5.90
C GLN A 20 4.06 -6.84 -4.95
N VAL A 21 2.91 -6.16 -4.99
CA VAL A 21 2.56 -5.11 -4.03
C VAL A 21 2.53 -5.68 -2.61
N TYR A 22 1.85 -6.80 -2.38
CA TYR A 22 1.76 -7.44 -1.07
C TYR A 22 3.13 -7.85 -0.53
N LYS A 23 4.00 -8.40 -1.38
CA LYS A 23 5.39 -8.70 -1.00
C LYS A 23 6.13 -7.44 -0.52
N THR A 24 6.01 -6.33 -1.24
CA THR A 24 6.65 -5.07 -0.85
C THR A 24 6.03 -4.49 0.43
N LEU A 25 4.70 -4.55 0.60
CA LEU A 25 4.02 -4.13 1.83
C LEU A 25 4.48 -4.96 3.04
N SER A 26 4.64 -6.27 2.90
CA SER A 26 5.20 -7.10 3.99
C SER A 26 6.62 -6.68 4.35
N LEU A 27 7.46 -6.31 3.37
CA LEU A 27 8.78 -5.75 3.65
C LEU A 27 8.70 -4.41 4.39
N ILE A 28 7.72 -3.57 4.08
CA ILE A 28 7.45 -2.35 4.87
C ILE A 28 7.09 -2.73 6.31
N GLY A 29 6.32 -3.79 6.53
CA GLY A 29 6.05 -4.33 7.88
C GLY A 29 7.31 -4.64 8.69
N ASN A 30 8.36 -5.16 8.06
CA ASN A 30 9.64 -5.46 8.73
C ASN A 30 10.37 -4.22 9.28
N LEU A 31 10.06 -3.03 8.78
CA LEU A 31 10.62 -1.79 9.30
C LEU A 31 10.07 -1.43 10.68
N SER A 32 9.06 -2.16 11.19
CA SER A 32 8.56 -1.99 12.55
C SER A 32 9.59 -2.37 13.62
N ASN A 33 10.61 -3.17 13.27
CA ASN A 33 11.59 -3.71 14.21
C ASN A 33 12.48 -2.61 14.83
N LYS A 34 12.13 -2.20 16.06
CA LYS A 34 12.82 -1.16 16.84
C LYS A 34 14.27 -1.47 17.20
N ARG A 35 14.74 -2.72 17.00
CA ARG A 35 16.17 -3.05 17.13
C ARG A 35 17.00 -2.31 16.08
N TYR A 36 16.52 -2.25 14.85
CA TYR A 36 17.24 -1.73 13.69
C TYR A 36 16.75 -0.35 13.24
N TYR A 37 15.51 0.00 13.57
CA TYR A 37 14.87 1.21 13.06
C TYR A 37 14.32 2.08 14.17
N GLU A 38 14.30 3.38 13.93
CA GLU A 38 13.67 4.36 14.79
C GLU A 38 12.80 5.28 13.95
N TYR A 39 11.61 5.58 14.45
CA TYR A 39 10.59 6.32 13.70
C TYR A 39 9.57 6.88 14.68
N SER A 40 9.06 8.05 14.32
CA SER A 40 7.96 8.73 15.00
C SER A 40 6.60 8.16 14.57
N ASN A 41 5.55 8.49 15.32
CA ASN A 41 4.18 8.13 14.94
C ASN A 41 3.73 8.92 13.71
N GLU A 42 4.21 10.15 13.56
CA GLU A 42 3.97 11.05 12.43
C GLU A 42 4.51 10.44 11.14
N GLU A 43 5.76 9.95 11.14
CA GLU A 43 6.34 9.26 9.98
C GLU A 43 5.53 8.00 9.62
N VAL A 44 5.19 7.16 10.60
CA VAL A 44 4.37 5.95 10.34
C VAL A 44 3.02 6.32 9.74
N ASN A 45 2.35 7.33 10.30
CA ASN A 45 1.06 7.79 9.78
C ASN A 45 1.17 8.35 8.37
N GLU A 46 2.17 9.18 8.09
CA GLU A 46 2.42 9.73 6.76
C GLU A 46 2.63 8.61 5.73
N LEU A 47 3.49 7.64 6.03
CA LEU A 47 3.79 6.51 5.16
C LEU A 47 2.52 5.74 4.77
N PHE A 48 1.69 5.39 5.74
CA PHE A 48 0.48 4.61 5.47
C PHE A 48 -0.64 5.45 4.84
N LEU A 49 -0.75 6.74 5.16
CA LEU A 49 -1.66 7.65 4.46
C LEU A 49 -1.29 7.75 2.98
N LYS A 50 0.00 7.91 2.64
CA LYS A 50 0.45 7.96 1.24
C LYS A 50 0.21 6.66 0.48
N LEU A 51 0.33 5.51 1.13
CA LEU A 51 -0.04 4.23 0.54
C LEU A 51 -1.55 4.15 0.25
N LEU A 52 -2.41 4.62 1.16
CA LEU A 52 -3.86 4.67 0.95
C LEU A 52 -4.24 5.65 -0.16
N ASP A 53 -3.67 6.85 -0.15
CA ASP A 53 -3.84 7.87 -1.20
C ASP A 53 -3.48 7.29 -2.57
N LYS A 54 -2.40 6.50 -2.65
CA LYS A 54 -2.01 5.83 -3.90
C LYS A 54 -3.08 4.87 -4.40
N GLY A 55 -3.68 4.09 -3.51
CA GLY A 55 -4.79 3.20 -3.86
C GLY A 55 -5.98 3.99 -4.42
N ASN A 56 -6.35 5.08 -3.76
CA ASN A 56 -7.43 5.97 -4.20
C ASN A 56 -7.14 6.63 -5.54
N GLU A 57 -5.91 7.10 -5.77
CA GLU A 57 -5.46 7.69 -7.03
C GLU A 57 -5.65 6.71 -8.19
N ILE A 58 -5.19 5.45 -8.03
CA ILE A 58 -5.34 4.45 -9.10
C ILE A 58 -6.80 4.01 -9.24
N LYS A 59 -7.55 3.84 -8.14
CA LYS A 59 -8.99 3.52 -8.21
C LYS A 59 -9.75 4.58 -9.01
N LYS A 60 -9.49 5.85 -8.74
CA LYS A 60 -10.06 6.98 -9.50
C LYS A 60 -9.68 6.90 -10.98
N PHE A 61 -8.44 6.54 -11.28
CA PHE A 61 -7.99 6.35 -12.66
C PHE A 61 -8.78 5.27 -13.43
N PHE A 62 -9.23 4.20 -12.75
CA PHE A 62 -10.14 3.20 -13.33
C PHE A 62 -11.55 3.72 -13.58
N LEU A 63 -12.04 4.69 -12.78
CA LEU A 63 -13.38 5.26 -12.92
C LEU A 63 -13.45 6.37 -13.98
N GLU A 64 -12.35 7.11 -14.17
CA GLU A 64 -12.26 8.28 -15.06
C GLU A 64 -11.53 7.99 -16.39
N TYR A 65 -11.48 6.73 -16.81
CA TYR A 65 -10.73 6.33 -18.00
C TYR A 65 -11.31 6.99 -19.26
N SER A 66 -10.42 7.39 -20.16
CA SER A 66 -10.79 7.87 -21.49
C SER A 66 -10.59 6.76 -22.53
N ASN A 67 -11.50 6.68 -23.50
CA ASN A 67 -11.30 5.84 -24.69
C ASN A 67 -10.25 6.45 -25.65
N SER A 68 -9.87 7.72 -25.45
CA SER A 68 -8.77 8.35 -26.17
C SER A 68 -7.43 7.84 -25.64
N ARG A 69 -6.65 7.23 -26.54
CA ARG A 69 -5.30 6.74 -26.22
C ARG A 69 -4.39 7.86 -25.72
N THR A 70 -4.45 9.05 -26.34
CA THR A 70 -3.59 10.19 -25.97
C THR A 70 -3.91 10.67 -24.56
N GLU A 71 -5.18 10.95 -24.27
CA GLU A 71 -5.63 11.40 -22.95
C GLU A 71 -5.31 10.37 -21.86
N PHE A 72 -5.46 9.08 -22.16
CA PHE A 72 -5.12 8.01 -21.23
C PHE A 72 -3.65 8.10 -20.77
N TYR A 73 -2.72 8.22 -21.73
CA TYR A 73 -1.30 8.29 -21.40
C TYR A 73 -0.89 9.63 -20.80
N GLU A 74 -1.55 10.73 -21.15
CA GLU A 74 -1.35 12.03 -20.50
C GLU A 74 -1.76 12.01 -19.03
N LYS A 75 -2.98 11.55 -18.72
CA LYS A 75 -3.42 11.39 -17.33
C LYS A 75 -2.50 10.45 -16.55
N LYS A 76 -2.06 9.35 -17.18
CA LYS A 76 -1.17 8.38 -16.54
C LYS A 76 0.19 8.99 -16.15
N ARG A 77 0.74 9.92 -16.96
CA ARG A 77 2.02 10.59 -16.65
C ARG A 77 1.96 11.45 -15.39
N ASN A 78 0.76 11.88 -15.01
CA ASN A 78 0.53 12.70 -13.82
C ASN A 78 0.35 11.88 -12.54
N LEU A 79 0.36 10.54 -12.62
CA LEU A 79 0.27 9.69 -11.44
C LEU A 79 1.55 9.79 -10.61
N SER A 80 1.39 9.91 -9.30
CA SER A 80 2.51 9.89 -8.35
C SER A 80 3.40 8.65 -8.55
N SER A 81 4.72 8.83 -8.54
CA SER A 81 5.68 7.75 -8.84
C SER A 81 6.70 7.50 -7.73
N SER A 82 6.90 8.48 -6.85
CA SER A 82 7.80 8.39 -5.71
C SER A 82 7.12 8.89 -4.43
N PHE A 83 7.72 8.53 -3.30
CA PHE A 83 7.35 8.98 -1.97
C PHE A 83 8.60 9.46 -1.24
N HIS A 84 8.47 10.61 -0.58
CA HIS A 84 9.45 11.18 0.32
C HIS A 84 8.74 11.68 1.58
N PHE A 85 9.34 11.46 2.74
CA PHE A 85 8.78 11.95 4.00
C PHE A 85 8.86 13.46 4.08
N LEU A 86 7.75 14.08 4.45
CA LEU A 86 7.64 15.50 4.75
C LEU A 86 7.69 15.78 6.26
N SER A 87 7.37 14.78 7.08
CA SER A 87 7.46 14.88 8.53
C SER A 87 8.89 15.13 9.00
N PRO A 88 9.06 15.83 10.15
CA PRO A 88 10.37 16.02 10.77
C PRO A 88 11.12 14.70 10.94
N LYS A 89 12.43 14.77 10.72
CA LYS A 89 13.34 13.64 10.87
C LYS A 89 13.78 13.51 12.32
N LEU A 90 14.02 12.29 12.77
CA LEU A 90 14.76 12.05 14.02
C LEU A 90 16.24 12.01 13.69
N GLU A 91 17.05 12.81 14.38
CA GLU A 91 18.49 12.95 14.08
C GLU A 91 19.31 11.77 14.61
N ASN A 92 19.12 10.57 14.01
CA ASN A 92 19.89 9.36 14.31
C ASN A 92 19.93 8.37 13.14
N GLU A 93 20.98 7.56 13.08
CA GLU A 93 21.25 6.60 12.00
C GLU A 93 20.11 5.57 11.79
N LYS A 94 19.40 5.16 12.85
CA LYS A 94 18.31 4.20 12.71
C LYS A 94 17.10 4.81 11.99
N ASN A 95 16.87 6.11 12.17
CA ASN A 95 15.82 6.84 11.46
C ASN A 95 16.21 7.11 10.01
N ASP A 96 17.49 7.42 9.73
CA ASP A 96 18.01 7.56 8.37
C ASP A 96 17.74 6.28 7.57
N ASN A 97 18.14 5.14 8.14
CA ASN A 97 17.91 3.81 7.55
C ASN A 97 16.41 3.50 7.39
N PHE A 98 15.58 3.86 8.37
CA PHE A 98 14.12 3.70 8.27
C PHE A 98 13.58 4.48 7.07
N ARG A 99 13.88 5.78 6.98
CA ARG A 99 13.36 6.67 5.95
C ARG A 99 13.80 6.25 4.56
N GLU A 100 15.09 6.01 4.37
CA GLU A 100 15.64 5.61 3.06
C GLU A 100 14.96 4.34 2.53
N ILE A 101 14.85 3.31 3.37
CA ILE A 101 14.28 2.04 2.96
C ILE A 101 12.76 2.15 2.77
N ALA A 102 12.08 2.91 3.62
CA ALA A 102 10.66 3.18 3.50
C ALA A 102 10.33 3.94 2.21
N GLU A 103 11.05 5.01 1.90
CA GLU A 103 10.89 5.80 0.66
C GLU A 103 11.09 4.94 -0.59
N SER A 104 12.15 4.14 -0.61
CA SER A 104 12.42 3.19 -1.69
C SER A 104 11.30 2.16 -1.87
N ARG A 105 10.83 1.55 -0.78
CA ARG A 105 9.79 0.51 -0.83
C ARG A 105 8.42 1.08 -1.20
N VAL A 106 8.01 2.22 -0.65
CA VAL A 106 6.75 2.88 -1.00
C VAL A 106 6.77 3.34 -2.46
N SER A 107 7.87 3.93 -2.93
CA SER A 107 8.04 4.29 -4.34
C SER A 107 7.94 3.07 -5.27
N LYS A 108 8.46 1.91 -4.85
CA LYS A 108 8.28 0.64 -5.58
C LYS A 108 6.82 0.18 -5.61
N VAL A 109 6.06 0.36 -4.52
CA VAL A 109 4.60 0.14 -4.54
C VAL A 109 3.95 1.09 -5.55
N PHE A 110 4.31 2.37 -5.55
CA PHE A 110 3.74 3.37 -6.46
C PHE A 110 3.97 2.99 -7.92
N GLY A 111 5.20 2.60 -8.28
CA GLY A 111 5.52 2.10 -9.61
C GLY A 111 4.71 0.86 -10.02
N THR A 112 4.52 -0.08 -9.10
CA THR A 112 3.72 -1.28 -9.36
C THR A 112 2.23 -0.94 -9.52
N MET A 113 1.69 -0.05 -8.71
CA MET A 113 0.32 0.46 -8.80
C MET A 113 0.10 1.26 -10.10
N ASN A 114 1.06 2.08 -10.53
CA ASN A 114 1.06 2.73 -11.84
C ASN A 114 1.08 1.72 -12.99
N SER A 115 1.71 0.57 -12.79
CA SER A 115 1.67 -0.50 -13.77
C SER A 115 0.27 -1.12 -13.86
N ILE A 116 -0.42 -1.31 -12.72
CA ILE A 116 -1.83 -1.76 -12.65
C ILE A 116 -2.74 -0.77 -13.37
N ALA A 117 -2.52 0.54 -13.25
CA ALA A 117 -3.28 1.55 -13.99
C ALA A 117 -3.32 1.32 -15.51
N ASN A 118 -2.31 0.67 -16.10
CA ASN A 118 -2.35 0.31 -17.53
C ASN A 118 -3.49 -0.65 -17.88
N THR A 119 -3.95 -1.47 -16.93
CA THR A 119 -5.05 -2.40 -17.17
C THR A 119 -6.41 -1.72 -17.18
N ALA A 120 -6.48 -0.43 -16.81
CA ALA A 120 -7.68 0.38 -16.96
C ALA A 120 -8.02 0.65 -18.45
N TYR A 121 -7.06 0.51 -19.37
CA TYR A 121 -7.26 0.77 -20.80
C TYR A 121 -8.14 -0.31 -21.45
N LYS A 122 -9.45 -0.06 -21.49
CA LYS A 122 -10.49 -0.97 -22.01
C LYS A 122 -10.26 -1.54 -23.42
N PRO A 123 -9.58 -0.84 -24.36
CA PRO A 123 -9.27 -1.47 -25.64
C PRO A 123 -8.41 -2.74 -25.51
N ASN A 124 -7.62 -2.89 -24.44
CA ASN A 124 -6.73 -4.04 -24.21
C ASN A 124 -7.22 -5.01 -23.13
N TYR A 125 -8.19 -4.61 -22.31
CA TYR A 125 -8.63 -5.35 -21.13
C TYR A 125 -10.13 -5.28 -20.97
N ASP A 126 -10.73 -6.35 -20.45
CA ASP A 126 -12.11 -6.37 -20.02
C ASP A 126 -12.19 -6.70 -18.54
N TYR A 127 -13.09 -6.03 -17.82
CA TYR A 127 -13.22 -6.16 -16.37
C TYR A 127 -14.51 -5.50 -15.87
N THR A 128 -15.01 -5.97 -14.73
CA THR A 128 -16.18 -5.41 -14.07
C THR A 128 -15.79 -4.38 -13.01
N ASN A 129 -16.76 -3.54 -12.60
CA ASN A 129 -16.56 -2.63 -11.47
C ASN A 129 -16.34 -3.39 -10.15
N GLN A 130 -16.93 -4.58 -10.00
CA GLN A 130 -16.71 -5.43 -8.84
C GLN A 130 -15.24 -5.89 -8.76
N GLN A 131 -14.63 -6.31 -9.88
CA GLN A 131 -13.21 -6.67 -9.90
C GLN A 131 -12.32 -5.49 -9.53
N VAL A 132 -12.68 -4.28 -9.97
CA VAL A 132 -11.98 -3.05 -9.56
C VAL A 132 -12.10 -2.85 -8.05
N GLU A 133 -13.29 -3.01 -7.47
CA GLU A 133 -13.51 -2.88 -6.03
C GLU A 133 -12.68 -3.89 -5.23
N GLU A 134 -12.69 -5.16 -5.64
CA GLU A 134 -11.95 -6.25 -4.97
C GLU A 134 -10.44 -5.97 -4.93
N ILE A 135 -9.86 -5.42 -6.00
CA ILE A 135 -8.43 -5.04 -6.04
C ILE A 135 -8.11 -4.00 -4.96
N PHE A 136 -8.91 -2.93 -4.88
CA PHE A 136 -8.61 -1.81 -4.01
C PHE A 136 -9.01 -2.05 -2.56
N GLU A 137 -10.05 -2.85 -2.31
CA GLU A 137 -10.38 -3.33 -0.97
C GLU A 137 -9.30 -4.29 -0.45
N GLY A 138 -8.81 -5.21 -1.28
CA GLY A 138 -7.67 -6.07 -0.95
C GLY A 138 -6.41 -5.28 -0.63
N TYR A 139 -6.08 -4.28 -1.46
CA TYR A 139 -4.95 -3.37 -1.24
C TYR A 139 -5.06 -2.63 0.10
N LYS A 140 -6.22 -2.04 0.38
CA LYS A 140 -6.51 -1.31 1.63
C LYS A 140 -6.41 -2.23 2.84
N ASN A 141 -7.01 -3.41 2.79
CA ASN A 141 -6.98 -4.37 3.89
C ASN A 141 -5.55 -4.83 4.19
N LYS A 142 -4.72 -5.05 3.16
CA LYS A 142 -3.30 -5.36 3.38
C LYS A 142 -2.55 -4.20 4.03
N ILE A 143 -2.84 -2.95 3.65
CA ILE A 143 -2.23 -1.78 4.31
C ILE A 143 -2.61 -1.72 5.79
N VAL A 144 -3.89 -1.91 6.12
CA VAL A 144 -4.37 -1.90 7.51
C VAL A 144 -3.70 -3.01 8.33
N GLU A 145 -3.60 -4.21 7.77
CA GLU A 145 -2.89 -5.34 8.38
C GLU A 145 -1.43 -4.96 8.72
N ILE A 146 -0.69 -4.43 7.75
CA ILE A 146 0.73 -4.06 7.93
C ILE A 146 0.88 -2.88 8.89
N LYS A 147 -0.02 -1.89 8.86
CA LYS A 147 -0.04 -0.78 9.83
C LYS A 147 -0.25 -1.28 11.25
N GLY A 148 -1.07 -2.31 11.44
CA GLY A 148 -1.29 -2.94 12.75
C GLY A 148 0.01 -3.41 13.42
N ILE A 149 1.00 -3.85 12.64
CA ILE A 149 2.31 -4.34 13.14
C ILE A 149 3.11 -3.21 13.82
N TYR A 150 2.87 -1.95 13.46
CA TYR A 150 3.55 -0.79 14.05
C TYR A 150 2.95 -0.35 15.38
N SER A 151 1.77 -0.87 15.74
CA SER A 151 1.12 -0.54 17.01
C SER A 151 1.82 -1.28 18.16
N PRO A 152 1.93 -0.65 19.35
CA PRO A 152 2.42 -1.35 20.54
C PRO A 152 1.58 -2.60 20.80
N LEU A 153 2.23 -3.70 21.20
CA LEU A 153 1.51 -4.88 21.66
C LEU A 153 0.66 -4.50 22.88
N GLU A 154 -0.64 -4.74 22.80
CA GLU A 154 -1.52 -4.59 23.95
C GLU A 154 -1.04 -5.53 25.06
N LYS A 155 -0.84 -4.97 26.26
CA LYS A 155 -0.56 -5.79 27.44
C LYS A 155 -1.88 -6.42 27.88
N PHE A 156 -1.97 -7.73 27.74
CA PHE A 156 -3.04 -8.49 28.35
C PHE A 156 -2.94 -8.38 29.88
N LEU A 157 -4.02 -7.96 30.54
CA LEU A 157 -4.14 -7.89 31.99
C LEU A 157 -5.37 -8.67 32.44
N PHE A 158 -5.17 -9.62 33.36
CA PHE A 158 -6.29 -10.31 34.02
C PHE A 158 -7.04 -9.34 34.94
N SER A 159 -8.37 -9.33 34.87
CA SER A 159 -9.24 -8.48 35.70
C SER A 159 -9.24 -8.81 37.20
N THR A 160 -8.68 -9.95 37.59
CA THR A 160 -8.73 -10.51 38.96
C THR A 160 -7.61 -10.07 39.89
N GLN A 161 -6.58 -9.33 39.42
CA GLN A 161 -5.48 -8.89 40.29
C GLN A 161 -5.89 -7.89 41.39
N SER A 162 -7.11 -7.34 41.34
CA SER A 162 -7.63 -6.43 42.38
C SER A 162 -8.20 -7.10 43.63
N LYS A 163 -8.26 -8.45 43.70
CA LYS A 163 -8.97 -9.18 44.77
C LYS A 163 -8.14 -10.19 45.57
N ILE A 164 -6.82 -10.12 45.51
CA ILE A 164 -6.00 -10.85 46.50
C ILE A 164 -5.75 -9.90 47.68
N ILE A 165 -6.82 -9.64 48.45
CA ILE A 165 -6.67 -9.19 49.84
C ILE A 165 -6.36 -10.48 50.60
N ILE A 166 -5.08 -10.67 50.94
CA ILE A 166 -4.68 -11.71 51.88
C ILE A 166 -5.09 -11.19 53.26
N GLU A 167 -6.30 -11.54 53.71
CA GLU A 167 -6.66 -11.40 55.12
C GLU A 167 -5.82 -12.41 55.93
N LYS A 168 -5.16 -11.89 56.96
CA LYS A 168 -4.26 -12.60 57.88
C LYS A 168 -5.04 -13.50 58.84
#